data_AF-A0A955IK24-F1
#
_entry.id   AF-A0A955IK24-F1
#
_cell.length_a   1.000
_cell.length_b   1.000
_cell.length_c   1.000
_cell.angle_alpha   90.00
_cell.angle_beta   90.00
_cell.angle_gamma   90.00
#
_symmetry.space_group_name_H-M   'P 1'
#
loop_
_entity.id
_entity.type
_entity.pdbx_description
1 polymer ?
#
loop_
_entity_poly.entity_id
_entity_poly.type
_entity_poly.pdbx_seq_one_letter_code
_entity_poly.pdbx_strand_id
1 'polypeptide(L)'
;MSTIRAWSALAVVAITLPAVAADLHVPGDHRTIQGAIDAAAPHDTVIVADGIWTGAGNVDLNYGGKAIVVRSANGPSNCIIDCNATPEHPARGVNFVSGETAAAVFEGFTIRNGATPPGAIADLFNGAAILCNNGSSPTIRNCVCRDNHAGCWGGAICCTNASPTIVGCVLIDNLVDDDGGGLFAWGQSSPTVVNTLITGNHSLITAGGIADFCFGNDFGFTLVNCTVTGNTAEWQGGGGQMFGS
;
A
#
# COMPACT_ATOMS: atom_id res chain seq x y z
N MET A 1 -52.09 10.16 -53.39
CA MET A 1 -50.97 9.20 -53.39
C MET A 1 -49.89 9.74 -52.48
N SER A 2 -49.87 9.33 -51.21
CA SER A 2 -48.82 9.65 -50.24
C SER A 2 -48.11 8.35 -49.91
N THR A 3 -46.80 8.28 -50.14
CA THR A 3 -45.97 7.11 -49.81
C THR A 3 -45.10 7.45 -48.61
N ILE A 4 -45.42 6.86 -47.46
CA ILE A 4 -44.59 6.94 -46.26
C ILE A 4 -43.48 5.90 -46.40
N ARG A 5 -42.22 6.33 -46.49
CA ARG A 5 -41.06 5.45 -46.41
C ARG A 5 -40.68 5.30 -44.94
N ALA A 6 -40.92 4.11 -44.38
CA ALA A 6 -40.39 3.73 -43.08
C ALA A 6 -38.89 3.42 -43.23
N TRP A 7 -38.04 4.18 -42.52
CA TRP A 7 -36.62 3.88 -42.39
C TRP A 7 -36.48 2.95 -41.17
N SER A 8 -36.21 1.67 -41.42
CA SER A 8 -35.82 0.74 -40.36
C SER A 8 -34.40 1.05 -39.92
N ALA A 9 -34.25 1.67 -38.75
CA ALA A 9 -32.95 1.81 -38.10
C ALA A 9 -32.48 0.41 -37.65
N LEU A 10 -31.42 -0.11 -38.28
CA LEU A 10 -30.70 -1.25 -37.72
C LEU A 10 -29.99 -0.78 -36.45
N ALA A 11 -30.46 -1.24 -35.28
CA ALA A 11 -29.70 -1.15 -34.05
C ALA A 11 -28.51 -2.12 -34.15
N VAL A 12 -27.30 -1.58 -34.33
CA VAL A 12 -26.08 -2.35 -34.18
C VAL A 12 -25.89 -2.56 -32.69
N VAL A 13 -26.20 -3.75 -32.20
CA VAL A 13 -25.83 -4.18 -30.84
C VAL A 13 -24.34 -4.44 -30.87
N ALA A 14 -23.55 -3.48 -30.38
CA ALA A 14 -22.14 -3.68 -30.10
C ALA A 14 -22.02 -4.68 -28.95
N ILE A 15 -21.75 -5.94 -29.28
CA ILE A 15 -21.36 -6.94 -28.29
C ILE A 15 -19.94 -6.58 -27.87
N THR A 16 -19.80 -5.85 -26.75
CA THR A 16 -18.51 -5.68 -26.10
C THR A 16 -18.14 -7.04 -25.50
N LEU A 17 -17.23 -7.76 -26.14
CA LEU A 17 -16.60 -8.91 -25.49
C LEU A 17 -15.87 -8.39 -24.24
N PRO A 18 -15.93 -9.11 -23.10
CA PRO A 18 -15.14 -8.73 -21.95
C PRO A 18 -13.68 -8.65 -22.40
N ALA A 19 -13.06 -7.49 -22.19
CA ALA A 19 -11.64 -7.32 -22.45
C ALA A 19 -10.89 -8.34 -21.58
N VAL A 20 -10.03 -9.13 -22.20
CA VAL A 20 -9.13 -10.03 -21.46
C VAL A 20 -8.18 -9.13 -20.68
N ALA A 21 -8.02 -9.40 -19.38
CA ALA A 21 -7.04 -8.73 -18.54
C ALA A 21 -5.65 -8.75 -19.22
N ALA A 22 -5.06 -7.58 -19.38
CA ALA A 22 -3.78 -7.42 -20.06
C ALA A 22 -2.61 -7.43 -19.06
N ASP A 23 -1.45 -7.90 -19.53
CA ASP A 23 -0.18 -7.78 -18.82
C ASP A 23 0.60 -6.58 -19.37
N LEU A 24 0.90 -5.60 -18.52
CA LEU A 24 1.67 -4.40 -18.83
C LEU A 24 3.07 -4.50 -18.21
N HIS A 25 4.12 -4.50 -19.02
CA HIS A 25 5.49 -4.75 -18.55
C HIS A 25 6.26 -3.46 -18.27
N VAL A 26 6.99 -3.44 -17.15
CA VAL A 26 7.81 -2.31 -16.69
C VAL A 26 9.21 -2.81 -16.31
N PRO A 27 10.29 -2.45 -17.02
CA PRO A 27 10.29 -1.67 -18.24
C PRO A 27 9.89 -2.55 -19.43
N GLY A 28 9.18 -1.98 -20.39
CA GLY A 28 8.76 -2.66 -21.61
C GLY A 28 7.73 -1.83 -22.34
N ASP A 29 6.47 -2.03 -21.99
CA ASP A 29 5.34 -1.26 -22.49
C ASP A 29 5.33 0.16 -21.91
N HIS A 30 5.75 0.28 -20.65
CA HIS A 30 5.86 1.55 -19.94
C HIS A 30 7.24 1.74 -19.33
N ARG A 31 7.67 3.00 -19.25
CA ARG A 31 8.97 3.38 -18.66
C ARG A 31 8.95 3.47 -17.14
N THR A 32 7.78 3.71 -16.55
CA THR A 32 7.59 3.95 -15.12
C THR A 32 6.43 3.10 -14.61
N ILE A 33 6.46 2.78 -13.32
CA ILE A 33 5.42 1.96 -12.68
C ILE A 33 4.08 2.70 -12.69
N GLN A 34 4.07 3.99 -12.32
CA GLN A 34 2.87 4.81 -12.36
C GLN A 34 2.31 4.94 -13.78
N GLY A 35 3.17 5.07 -14.80
CA GLY A 35 2.69 5.16 -16.18
C GLY A 35 1.95 3.89 -16.65
N ALA A 36 2.35 2.72 -16.15
CA ALA A 36 1.63 1.47 -16.38
C ALA A 36 0.32 1.41 -15.57
N ILE A 37 0.34 1.83 -14.30
CA ILE A 37 -0.87 1.94 -13.47
C ILE A 37 -1.90 2.86 -14.12
N ASP A 38 -1.48 4.01 -14.65
CA ASP A 38 -2.34 4.99 -15.31
C ASP A 38 -2.99 4.41 -16.57
N ALA A 39 -2.26 3.59 -17.33
CA ALA A 39 -2.74 2.94 -18.55
C ALA A 39 -3.61 1.70 -18.31
N ALA A 40 -3.40 1.00 -17.18
CA ALA A 40 -4.10 -0.23 -16.85
C ALA A 40 -5.63 -0.03 -16.73
N ALA A 41 -6.40 -0.94 -17.33
CA ALA A 41 -7.83 -1.11 -17.11
C ALA A 41 -8.07 -2.00 -15.87
N PRO A 42 -9.28 -1.99 -15.28
CA PRO A 42 -9.61 -2.92 -14.20
C PRO A 42 -9.30 -4.38 -14.57
N HIS A 43 -8.73 -5.11 -13.62
CA HIS A 43 -8.23 -6.49 -13.71
C HIS A 43 -6.94 -6.72 -14.49
N ASP A 44 -6.35 -5.68 -15.10
CA ASP A 44 -5.02 -5.78 -15.69
C ASP A 44 -3.93 -6.05 -14.62
N THR A 45 -2.80 -6.57 -15.09
CA THR A 45 -1.62 -6.81 -14.27
C THR A 45 -0.44 -5.97 -14.77
N VAL A 46 0.10 -5.11 -13.93
CA VAL A 46 1.39 -4.45 -14.12
C VAL A 46 2.49 -5.36 -13.59
N ILE A 47 3.40 -5.80 -14.47
CA ILE A 47 4.52 -6.68 -14.15
C ILE A 47 5.82 -5.88 -14.18
N VAL A 48 6.44 -5.73 -13.01
CA VAL A 48 7.65 -4.92 -12.85
C VAL A 48 8.88 -5.83 -12.76
N ALA A 49 9.81 -5.68 -13.70
CA ALA A 49 11.07 -6.40 -13.74
C ALA A 49 11.99 -5.97 -12.58
N ASP A 50 12.94 -6.86 -12.28
CA ASP A 50 13.98 -6.61 -11.30
C ASP A 50 14.78 -5.34 -11.64
N GLY A 51 15.10 -4.57 -10.61
CA GLY A 51 15.74 -3.28 -10.73
C GLY A 51 15.55 -2.42 -9.49
N ILE A 52 16.28 -1.30 -9.44
CA ILE A 52 16.09 -0.26 -8.44
C ILE A 52 15.30 0.87 -9.11
N TRP A 53 14.07 1.06 -8.64
CA TRP A 53 13.09 2.00 -9.16
C TRP A 53 13.08 3.25 -8.29
N THR A 54 13.53 4.37 -8.87
CA THR A 54 13.66 5.67 -8.18
C THR A 54 12.98 6.78 -8.97
N GLY A 55 12.67 7.87 -8.29
CA GLY A 55 12.26 9.12 -8.92
C GLY A 55 10.82 9.14 -9.43
N ALA A 56 10.46 10.24 -10.08
CA ALA A 56 9.08 10.53 -10.48
C ALA A 56 8.46 9.39 -11.30
N GLY A 57 7.26 8.96 -10.90
CA GLY A 57 6.51 7.86 -11.52
C GLY A 57 6.90 6.46 -11.06
N ASN A 58 7.90 6.33 -10.17
CA ASN A 58 8.30 5.05 -9.58
C ASN A 58 8.14 5.01 -8.05
N VAL A 59 7.84 6.16 -7.45
CA VAL A 59 7.55 6.37 -6.04
C VAL A 59 6.22 7.11 -5.95
N ASP A 60 5.65 7.17 -4.75
CA ASP A 60 4.33 7.73 -4.48
C ASP A 60 3.24 7.14 -5.38
N LEU A 61 3.35 5.84 -5.67
CA LEU A 61 2.46 5.15 -6.59
C LEU A 61 1.01 5.27 -6.11
N ASN A 62 0.08 5.54 -7.02
CA ASN A 62 -1.33 5.70 -6.71
C ASN A 62 -2.17 4.87 -7.69
N TYR A 63 -3.01 4.00 -7.14
CA TYR A 63 -3.88 3.12 -7.91
C TYR A 63 -5.09 3.84 -8.51
N GLY A 64 -5.47 5.00 -7.97
CA GLY A 64 -6.63 5.76 -8.44
C GLY A 64 -7.95 4.98 -8.33
N GLY A 65 -8.08 4.10 -7.32
CA GLY A 65 -9.27 3.28 -7.11
C GLY A 65 -9.36 2.07 -8.04
N LYS A 66 -8.33 1.81 -8.87
CA LYS A 66 -8.35 0.71 -9.84
C LYS A 66 -8.19 -0.65 -9.17
N ALA A 67 -8.98 -1.61 -9.63
CA ALA A 67 -8.91 -3.02 -9.26
C ALA A 67 -7.87 -3.75 -10.12
N ILE A 68 -6.59 -3.43 -9.96
CA ILE A 68 -5.47 -4.00 -10.74
C ILE A 68 -4.47 -4.74 -9.85
N VAL A 69 -3.65 -5.59 -10.46
CA VAL A 69 -2.50 -6.19 -9.81
C VAL A 69 -1.24 -5.43 -10.22
N VAL A 70 -0.44 -4.96 -9.27
CA VAL A 70 0.93 -4.50 -9.52
C VAL A 70 1.84 -5.48 -8.80
N ARG A 71 2.67 -6.20 -9.55
CA ARG A 71 3.56 -7.22 -8.99
C ARG A 71 4.97 -7.13 -9.55
N SER A 72 5.95 -7.51 -8.76
CA SER A 72 7.27 -7.79 -9.32
C SER A 72 7.26 -9.09 -10.15
N ALA A 73 8.23 -9.20 -11.06
CA ALA A 73 8.41 -10.39 -11.88
C ALA A 73 8.93 -11.58 -11.05
N ASN A 74 9.86 -11.35 -10.13
CA ASN A 74 10.63 -12.39 -9.44
C ASN A 74 10.62 -12.28 -7.90
N GLY A 75 9.62 -11.62 -7.33
CA GLY A 75 9.52 -11.38 -5.89
C GLY A 75 10.41 -10.23 -5.40
N PRO A 76 10.47 -9.99 -4.08
CA PRO A 76 10.98 -8.74 -3.51
C PRO A 76 12.49 -8.61 -3.54
N SER A 77 13.24 -9.69 -3.75
CA SER A 77 14.70 -9.70 -3.56
C SER A 77 15.43 -8.71 -4.47
N ASN A 78 14.96 -8.52 -5.70
CA ASN A 78 15.64 -7.70 -6.71
C ASN A 78 14.76 -6.62 -7.33
N CYS A 79 13.46 -6.53 -7.00
CA CYS A 79 12.58 -5.46 -7.43
C CYS A 79 12.38 -4.47 -6.28
N ILE A 80 13.13 -3.37 -6.30
CA ILE A 80 13.26 -2.44 -5.19
C ILE A 80 12.68 -1.09 -5.60
N ILE A 81 11.67 -0.61 -4.89
CA ILE A 81 11.26 0.79 -4.91
C ILE A 81 12.11 1.52 -3.87
N ASP A 82 13.02 2.36 -4.35
CA ASP A 82 13.90 3.17 -3.51
C ASP A 82 13.43 4.62 -3.56
N CYS A 83 12.77 5.04 -2.49
CA CYS A 83 12.10 6.33 -2.45
C CYS A 83 13.11 7.50 -2.44
N ASN A 84 14.35 7.27 -2.00
CA ASN A 84 15.37 8.32 -1.77
C ASN A 84 14.80 9.55 -1.05
N ALA A 85 13.86 9.33 -0.13
CA ALA A 85 13.12 10.37 0.53
C ALA A 85 13.89 10.88 1.76
N THR A 86 13.59 12.12 2.12
CA THR A 86 14.03 12.75 3.37
C THR A 86 12.82 13.42 4.02
N PRO A 87 12.85 13.75 5.32
CA PRO A 87 11.78 14.53 5.92
C PRO A 87 11.49 15.85 5.18
N GLU A 88 12.51 16.48 4.57
CA GLU A 88 12.37 17.72 3.80
C GLU A 88 11.85 17.49 2.36
N HIS A 89 12.09 16.29 1.81
CA HIS A 89 11.62 15.86 0.49
C HIS A 89 10.94 14.50 0.63
N PRO A 90 9.72 14.48 1.19
CA PRO A 90 9.04 13.25 1.52
C PRO A 90 8.56 12.54 0.26
N ALA A 91 8.66 11.22 0.29
CA ALA A 91 8.10 10.31 -0.69
C ALA A 91 7.93 8.95 -0.02
N ARG A 92 6.95 8.19 -0.50
CA ARG A 92 6.63 6.84 -0.02
C ARG A 92 6.57 5.88 -1.21
N GLY A 93 6.46 4.58 -0.95
CA GLY A 93 6.41 3.59 -2.02
C GLY A 93 5.08 3.62 -2.75
N VAL A 94 3.98 3.41 -2.02
CA VAL A 94 2.63 3.29 -2.58
C VAL A 94 1.55 3.86 -1.66
N ASN A 95 0.53 4.44 -2.29
CA ASN A 95 -0.61 5.11 -1.69
C ASN A 95 -1.92 4.45 -2.16
N PHE A 96 -2.72 3.97 -1.21
CA PHE A 96 -4.09 3.53 -1.40
C PHE A 96 -5.01 4.52 -0.71
N VAL A 97 -5.54 5.48 -1.47
CA VAL A 97 -6.23 6.66 -0.93
C VAL A 97 -7.52 6.99 -1.69
N SER A 98 -7.96 6.11 -2.59
CA SER A 98 -9.06 6.36 -3.52
C SER A 98 -10.16 5.29 -3.40
N GLY A 99 -10.28 4.62 -2.25
CA GLY A 99 -11.28 3.59 -2.00
C GLY A 99 -10.95 2.26 -2.68
N GLU A 100 -9.66 1.95 -2.83
CA GLU A 100 -9.21 0.69 -3.41
C GLU A 100 -9.80 -0.51 -2.66
N THR A 101 -10.25 -1.53 -3.37
CA THR A 101 -10.77 -2.77 -2.76
C THR A 101 -9.68 -3.84 -2.67
N ALA A 102 -10.00 -5.02 -2.15
CA ALA A 102 -9.06 -6.15 -2.10
C ALA A 102 -8.55 -6.58 -3.48
N ALA A 103 -9.23 -6.17 -4.56
CA ALA A 103 -8.80 -6.39 -5.94
C ALA A 103 -7.64 -5.47 -6.37
N ALA A 104 -7.32 -4.40 -5.62
CA ALA A 104 -6.07 -3.67 -5.76
C ALA A 104 -4.98 -4.46 -5.04
N VAL A 105 -4.14 -5.14 -5.80
CA VAL A 105 -3.10 -6.03 -5.26
C VAL A 105 -1.74 -5.40 -5.50
N PHE A 106 -0.93 -5.29 -4.45
CA PHE A 106 0.47 -4.90 -4.52
C PHE A 106 1.34 -6.04 -4.01
N GLU A 107 2.20 -6.58 -4.87
CA GLU A 107 2.90 -7.83 -4.60
C GLU A 107 4.40 -7.80 -4.90
N GLY A 108 5.19 -8.33 -3.97
CA GLY A 108 6.53 -8.80 -4.30
C GLY A 108 7.58 -7.69 -4.43
N PHE A 109 7.42 -6.55 -3.76
CA PHE A 109 8.41 -5.47 -3.83
C PHE A 109 9.18 -5.34 -2.52
N THR A 110 10.46 -4.96 -2.63
CA THR A 110 11.13 -4.28 -1.51
C THR A 110 10.86 -2.78 -1.62
N ILE A 111 10.42 -2.12 -0.55
CA ILE A 111 10.28 -0.67 -0.44
C ILE A 111 11.23 -0.16 0.63
N ARG A 112 12.05 0.84 0.29
CA ARG A 112 13.00 1.43 1.23
C ARG A 112 13.21 2.93 1.06
N ASN A 113 13.86 3.53 2.07
CA ASN A 113 14.22 4.93 2.11
C ASN A 113 13.03 5.86 1.88
N GLY A 114 11.83 5.42 2.24
CA GLY A 114 10.64 6.27 2.29
C GLY A 114 10.67 7.17 3.51
N ALA A 115 10.11 8.38 3.40
CA ALA A 115 10.15 9.37 4.46
C ALA A 115 8.92 10.27 4.47
N THR A 116 8.49 10.67 5.68
CA THR A 116 7.39 11.62 5.90
C THR A 116 7.84 12.71 6.87
N PRO A 117 7.35 13.96 6.75
CA PRO A 117 7.81 15.05 7.60
C PRO A 117 7.31 14.88 9.04
N PRO A 118 8.05 15.39 10.05
CA PRO A 118 7.65 15.35 11.45
C PRO A 118 6.49 16.31 11.75
N GLY A 119 5.77 16.05 12.85
CA GLY A 119 4.73 16.95 13.37
C GLY A 119 3.46 17.03 12.53
N ALA A 120 3.26 16.05 11.66
CA ALA A 120 2.18 16.00 10.71
C ALA A 120 0.89 15.40 11.32
N ILE A 121 0.04 16.26 11.85
CA ILE A 121 -1.25 15.94 12.48
C ILE A 121 -2.38 15.63 11.47
N ALA A 122 -2.06 15.27 10.23
CA ALA A 122 -3.06 15.01 9.19
C ALA A 122 -2.76 13.72 8.41
N ASP A 123 -3.84 13.05 8.01
CA ASP A 123 -4.00 11.89 7.13
C ASP A 123 -3.09 11.81 5.88
N LEU A 124 -2.40 12.91 5.53
CA LEU A 124 -1.54 13.06 4.35
C LEU A 124 -0.07 12.63 4.61
N PHE A 125 0.32 12.40 5.86
CA PHE A 125 1.75 12.32 6.24
C PHE A 125 2.12 11.10 7.08
N ASN A 126 1.36 10.01 6.97
CA ASN A 126 1.62 8.75 7.67
C ASN A 126 2.02 7.61 6.72
N GLY A 127 2.76 6.60 7.21
CA GLY A 127 3.19 5.44 6.41
C GLY A 127 4.37 5.78 5.50
N ALA A 128 5.61 5.54 5.92
CA ALA A 128 6.77 5.92 5.11
C ALA A 128 7.03 4.99 3.91
N ALA A 129 6.60 3.72 3.98
CA ALA A 129 6.60 2.83 2.82
C ALA A 129 5.22 2.75 2.15
N ILE A 130 4.17 2.45 2.91
CA ILE A 130 2.81 2.25 2.39
C ILE A 130 1.79 3.02 3.22
N LEU A 131 0.92 3.76 2.54
CA LEU A 131 -0.25 4.40 3.14
C LEU A 131 -1.54 3.77 2.63
N CYS A 132 -2.40 3.34 3.56
CA CYS A 132 -3.77 2.94 3.32
C CYS A 132 -4.72 3.90 4.04
N ASN A 133 -5.61 4.57 3.28
CA ASN A 133 -6.51 5.57 3.81
C ASN A 133 -7.86 5.62 3.06
N ASN A 134 -8.81 6.44 3.49
CA ASN A 134 -10.05 6.77 2.79
C ASN A 134 -10.91 5.55 2.41
N GLY A 135 -11.11 4.63 3.35
CA GLY A 135 -11.92 3.42 3.13
C GLY A 135 -11.24 2.36 2.27
N SER A 136 -9.96 2.53 1.94
CA SER A 136 -9.23 1.58 1.11
C SER A 136 -8.95 0.29 1.86
N SER A 137 -9.12 -0.83 1.18
CA SER A 137 -8.95 -2.20 1.68
C SER A 137 -8.13 -3.05 0.69
N PRO A 138 -6.91 -2.62 0.29
CA PRO A 138 -6.09 -3.32 -0.70
C PRO A 138 -5.52 -4.65 -0.17
N THR A 139 -5.02 -5.47 -1.08
CA THR A 139 -4.20 -6.66 -0.74
C THR A 139 -2.72 -6.34 -0.93
N ILE A 140 -1.96 -6.36 0.15
CA ILE A 140 -0.50 -6.17 0.15
C ILE A 140 0.14 -7.51 0.50
N ARG A 141 0.97 -8.08 -0.39
CA ARG A 141 1.54 -9.41 -0.12
C ARG A 141 2.96 -9.62 -0.62
N ASN A 142 3.71 -10.45 0.09
CA ASN A 142 5.07 -10.84 -0.26
C ASN A 142 6.03 -9.63 -0.41
N CYS A 143 5.78 -8.55 0.32
CA CYS A 143 6.58 -7.33 0.26
C CYS A 143 7.57 -7.24 1.43
N VAL A 144 8.68 -6.53 1.22
CA VAL A 144 9.64 -6.17 2.27
C VAL A 144 9.64 -4.66 2.42
N CYS A 145 9.22 -4.13 3.56
CA CYS A 145 9.32 -2.71 3.86
C CYS A 145 10.45 -2.52 4.86
N ARG A 146 11.52 -1.83 4.44
CA ARG A 146 12.71 -1.64 5.28
C ARG A 146 13.32 -0.27 5.20
N ASP A 147 14.02 0.15 6.24
CA ASP A 147 14.78 1.40 6.25
C ASP A 147 13.92 2.62 5.86
N ASN A 148 12.66 2.65 6.32
CA ASN A 148 11.75 3.78 6.10
C ASN A 148 11.58 4.59 7.38
N HIS A 149 11.35 5.90 7.25
CA HIS A 149 11.27 6.82 8.38
C HIS A 149 10.00 7.68 8.34
N ALA A 150 9.03 7.38 9.19
CA ALA A 150 7.83 8.20 9.33
C ALA A 150 7.99 9.24 10.45
N GLY A 151 7.68 10.51 10.17
CA GLY A 151 7.69 11.57 11.17
C GLY A 151 6.50 11.55 12.15
N CYS A 152 5.48 10.73 11.88
CA CYS A 152 4.31 10.56 12.76
C CYS A 152 3.97 9.08 12.93
N TRP A 153 3.22 8.46 12.02
CA TRP A 153 2.71 7.10 12.26
C TRP A 153 3.10 6.10 11.18
N GLY A 154 3.32 4.84 11.60
CA GLY A 154 3.54 3.71 10.70
C GLY A 154 4.88 3.82 9.96
N GLY A 155 5.98 3.47 10.63
CA GLY A 155 7.31 3.53 10.00
C GLY A 155 7.38 2.72 8.71
N ALA A 156 6.68 1.58 8.61
CA ALA A 156 6.51 0.86 7.35
C ALA A 156 5.12 1.10 6.73
N ILE A 157 4.06 0.67 7.42
CA ILE A 157 2.68 0.71 6.90
C ILE A 157 1.80 1.51 7.86
N CYS A 158 1.02 2.45 7.33
CA CYS A 158 -0.02 3.14 8.07
C CYS A 158 -1.41 2.88 7.48
N CYS A 159 -2.37 2.56 8.34
CA CYS A 159 -3.78 2.33 8.00
C CYS A 159 -4.67 3.30 8.79
N THR A 160 -5.35 4.22 8.11
CA THR A 160 -6.27 5.19 8.73
C THR A 160 -7.63 5.09 8.07
N ASN A 161 -8.68 4.71 8.79
CA ASN A 161 -9.99 4.39 8.19
C ASN A 161 -9.86 3.45 6.98
N ALA A 162 -9.05 2.41 7.12
CA ALA A 162 -8.63 1.52 6.04
C ALA A 162 -8.45 0.10 6.56
N SER A 163 -8.79 -0.89 5.73
CA SER A 163 -8.80 -2.31 6.14
C SER A 163 -7.99 -3.18 5.17
N PRO A 164 -6.67 -2.93 5.00
CA PRO A 164 -5.85 -3.73 4.12
C PRO A 164 -5.68 -5.17 4.63
N THR A 165 -5.47 -6.08 3.69
CA THR A 165 -5.00 -7.44 3.97
C THR A 165 -3.50 -7.52 3.68
N ILE A 166 -2.70 -7.79 4.71
CA ILE A 166 -1.23 -7.81 4.66
C ILE A 166 -0.76 -9.25 4.86
N VAL A 167 -0.11 -9.85 3.86
CA VAL A 167 0.17 -11.30 3.86
C VAL A 167 1.60 -11.60 3.45
N GLY A 168 2.33 -12.39 4.25
CA GLY A 168 3.66 -12.85 3.87
C GLY A 168 4.68 -11.71 3.74
N CYS A 169 4.46 -10.60 4.44
CA CYS A 169 5.33 -9.44 4.36
C CYS A 169 6.45 -9.49 5.43
N VAL A 170 7.47 -8.67 5.24
CA VAL A 170 8.52 -8.40 6.22
C VAL A 170 8.59 -6.90 6.45
N LEU A 171 8.27 -6.44 7.66
CA LEU A 171 8.41 -5.05 8.08
C LEU A 171 9.62 -4.97 9.01
N ILE A 172 10.73 -4.43 8.51
CA ILE A 172 12.03 -4.53 9.20
C ILE A 172 12.79 -3.22 9.25
N ASP A 173 13.41 -2.89 10.38
CA ASP A 173 14.30 -1.73 10.53
C ASP A 173 13.67 -0.40 10.07
N ASN A 174 12.38 -0.22 10.36
CA ASN A 174 11.69 1.04 10.11
C ASN A 174 11.68 1.90 11.38
N LEU A 175 11.80 3.21 11.18
CA LEU A 175 11.83 4.24 12.22
C LEU A 175 10.55 5.05 12.18
N VAL A 176 10.01 5.38 13.36
CA VAL A 176 8.93 6.33 13.51
C VAL A 176 9.20 7.29 14.65
N ASP A 177 8.92 8.59 14.44
CA ASP A 177 9.13 9.61 15.47
C ASP A 177 8.01 9.64 16.52
N ASP A 178 6.87 9.01 16.25
CA ASP A 178 5.73 8.87 17.18
C ASP A 178 5.42 7.37 17.39
N ASP A 179 4.25 6.87 16.97
CA ASP A 179 3.80 5.49 17.27
C ASP A 179 3.80 4.54 16.06
N GLY A 180 4.01 3.24 16.34
CA GLY A 180 3.84 2.17 15.37
C GLY A 180 5.02 2.02 14.41
N GLY A 181 6.18 1.62 14.92
CA GLY A 181 7.42 1.58 14.14
C GLY A 181 7.34 0.67 12.91
N GLY A 182 6.71 -0.50 13.01
CA GLY A 182 6.44 -1.34 11.86
C GLY A 182 5.10 -1.00 11.20
N LEU A 183 4.02 -1.06 11.98
CA LEU A 183 2.67 -0.90 11.49
C LEU A 183 1.82 -0.06 12.45
N PHE A 184 1.07 0.88 11.90
CA PHE A 184 0.10 1.67 12.64
C PHE A 184 -1.31 1.52 12.05
N ALA A 185 -2.30 1.38 12.92
CA ALA A 185 -3.71 1.35 12.56
C ALA A 185 -4.54 2.30 13.43
N TRP A 186 -5.41 3.09 12.82
CA TRP A 186 -6.28 4.04 13.51
C TRP A 186 -7.63 4.20 12.82
N GLY A 187 -8.64 4.60 13.57
CA GLY A 187 -9.95 4.94 13.02
C GLY A 187 -10.90 3.75 12.92
N GLN A 188 -11.81 3.83 11.96
CA GLN A 188 -12.71 2.74 11.58
C GLN A 188 -11.99 1.76 10.64
N SER A 189 -10.99 1.08 11.20
CA SER A 189 -10.05 0.21 10.46
C SER A 189 -10.14 -1.23 10.95
N SER A 190 -10.01 -2.18 10.03
CA SER A 190 -9.94 -3.62 10.34
C SER A 190 -8.82 -4.32 9.55
N PRO A 191 -7.55 -3.90 9.67
CA PRO A 191 -6.45 -4.54 8.98
C PRO A 191 -6.29 -5.99 9.42
N THR A 192 -6.04 -6.87 8.45
CA THR A 192 -5.77 -8.29 8.68
C THR A 192 -4.34 -8.59 8.28
N VAL A 193 -3.52 -9.02 9.23
CA VAL A 193 -2.10 -9.36 9.01
C VAL A 193 -1.89 -10.85 9.20
N VAL A 194 -1.32 -11.50 8.18
CA VAL A 194 -1.15 -12.96 8.14
C VAL A 194 0.27 -13.32 7.73
N ASN A 195 0.88 -14.31 8.40
CA ASN A 195 2.18 -14.87 8.05
C ASN A 195 3.29 -13.79 7.87
N THR A 196 3.24 -12.72 8.66
CA THR A 196 4.11 -11.55 8.49
C THR A 196 5.14 -11.47 9.62
N LEU A 197 6.35 -11.07 9.27
CA LEU A 197 7.43 -10.78 10.21
C LEU A 197 7.54 -9.27 10.43
N ILE A 198 7.49 -8.83 11.69
CA ILE A 198 7.63 -7.42 12.09
C ILE A 198 8.77 -7.36 13.11
N THR A 199 9.94 -6.87 12.69
CA THR A 199 11.16 -6.95 13.50
C THR A 199 12.11 -5.77 13.36
N GLY A 200 12.91 -5.46 14.38
CA GLY A 200 13.91 -4.38 14.30
C GLY A 200 13.32 -2.98 14.15
N ASN A 201 12.00 -2.81 14.21
CA ASN A 201 11.38 -1.51 14.05
C ASN A 201 11.49 -0.69 15.35
N HIS A 202 11.63 0.62 15.21
CA HIS A 202 11.88 1.55 16.30
C HIS A 202 10.87 2.68 16.31
N SER A 203 10.36 3.01 17.50
CA SER A 203 9.53 4.18 17.76
C SER A 203 10.22 5.07 18.80
N LEU A 204 10.20 6.39 18.58
CA LEU A 204 10.68 7.35 19.58
C LEU A 204 9.69 7.57 20.74
N ILE A 205 8.46 7.07 20.63
CA ILE A 205 7.39 7.24 21.63
C ILE A 205 6.90 5.87 22.13
N THR A 206 5.89 5.27 21.51
CA THR A 206 5.40 3.94 21.90
C THR A 206 5.22 2.98 20.73
N ALA A 207 5.10 1.69 21.05
CA ALA A 207 4.73 0.67 20.08
C ALA A 207 5.71 0.54 18.90
N GLY A 208 6.97 0.19 19.19
CA GLY A 208 8.01 -0.02 18.19
C GLY A 208 7.64 -1.00 17.07
N GLY A 209 6.80 -2.01 17.37
CA GLY A 209 6.33 -2.98 16.36
C GLY A 209 5.00 -2.58 15.73
N ILE A 210 3.92 -2.67 16.50
CA ILE A 210 2.54 -2.41 16.05
C ILE A 210 1.86 -1.49 17.04
N ALA A 211 1.20 -0.46 16.53
CA ALA A 211 0.27 0.38 17.26
C ALA A 211 -1.15 0.19 16.70
N ASP A 212 -2.09 -0.15 17.57
CA ASP A 212 -3.52 -0.31 17.24
C ASP A 212 -4.36 0.67 18.05
N PHE A 213 -4.98 1.60 17.32
CA PHE A 213 -5.92 2.60 17.81
C PHE A 213 -7.24 2.55 17.03
N CYS A 214 -7.64 1.37 16.56
CA CYS A 214 -8.93 1.17 15.91
C CYS A 214 -10.06 1.30 16.93
N PHE A 215 -11.21 1.85 16.52
CA PHE A 215 -12.35 2.07 17.41
C PHE A 215 -13.70 1.77 16.76
N GLY A 216 -14.65 1.35 17.60
CA GLY A 216 -16.01 0.95 17.21
C GLY A 216 -16.21 -0.57 17.27
N ASN A 217 -17.44 -1.01 17.50
CA ASN A 217 -17.74 -2.42 17.85
C ASN A 217 -17.55 -3.42 16.70
N ASP A 218 -17.53 -2.94 15.44
CA ASP A 218 -17.40 -3.77 14.24
C ASP A 218 -16.00 -3.68 13.61
N PHE A 219 -15.07 -2.97 14.25
CA PHE A 219 -13.71 -2.72 13.75
C PHE A 219 -12.69 -3.45 14.63
N GLY A 220 -11.63 -4.00 14.01
CA GLY A 220 -10.67 -4.78 14.76
C GLY A 220 -9.42 -5.17 13.99
N PHE A 221 -8.30 -5.11 14.68
CA PHE A 221 -6.99 -5.51 14.18
C PHE A 221 -6.78 -7.02 14.34
N THR A 222 -6.43 -7.71 13.27
CA THR A 222 -6.24 -9.18 13.30
C THR A 222 -4.79 -9.58 12.98
N LEU A 223 -4.19 -10.40 13.84
CA LEU A 223 -2.90 -11.06 13.63
C LEU A 223 -3.07 -12.59 13.55
N VAL A 224 -2.61 -13.20 12.46
CA VAL A 224 -2.60 -14.66 12.29
C VAL A 224 -1.21 -15.13 11.88
N ASN A 225 -0.64 -16.06 12.64
CA ASN A 225 0.68 -16.65 12.35
C ASN A 225 1.79 -15.60 12.10
N CYS A 226 1.72 -14.48 12.81
CA CYS A 226 2.71 -13.41 12.69
C CYS A 226 3.79 -13.54 13.75
N THR A 227 4.99 -13.05 13.43
CA THR A 227 6.10 -12.94 14.38
C THR A 227 6.41 -11.46 14.59
N VAL A 228 6.26 -10.97 15.81
CA VAL A 228 6.57 -9.59 16.20
C VAL A 228 7.68 -9.63 17.23
N THR A 229 8.91 -9.26 16.87
CA THR A 229 10.10 -9.49 17.72
C THR A 229 11.19 -8.45 17.51
N GLY A 230 11.98 -8.15 18.54
CA GLY A 230 13.13 -7.24 18.41
C GLY A 230 12.78 -5.80 18.03
N ASN A 231 11.52 -5.38 18.23
CA ASN A 231 11.10 -4.00 18.06
C ASN A 231 11.35 -3.21 19.36
N THR A 232 11.59 -1.91 19.25
CA THR A 232 12.00 -1.05 20.37
C THR A 232 11.23 0.27 20.41
N ALA A 233 11.01 0.81 21.61
CA ALA A 233 10.36 2.09 21.82
C ALA A 233 11.04 2.83 22.99
N GLU A 234 11.22 4.15 22.89
CA GLU A 234 11.97 4.91 23.89
C GLU A 234 11.16 5.21 25.17
N TRP A 235 9.87 5.55 25.07
CA TRP A 235 9.08 5.98 26.21
C TRP A 235 8.24 4.87 26.86
N GLN A 236 7.80 3.85 26.12
CA GLN A 236 7.11 2.69 26.69
C GLN A 236 7.45 1.40 25.93
N GLY A 237 8.31 0.56 26.53
CA GLY A 237 8.58 -0.86 26.22
C GLY A 237 8.39 -1.32 24.76
N GLY A 238 9.48 -1.63 24.07
CA GLY A 238 9.53 -2.02 22.64
C GLY A 238 8.60 -3.12 22.10
N GLY A 239 7.85 -3.84 22.94
CA GLY A 239 6.80 -4.75 22.51
C GLY A 239 5.46 -4.03 22.45
N GLY A 240 4.86 -3.96 21.26
CA GLY A 240 3.67 -3.16 20.91
C GLY A 240 2.63 -2.93 22.02
N GLN A 241 2.15 -1.70 22.14
CA GLN A 241 0.90 -1.44 22.83
C GLN A 241 -0.25 -1.93 21.94
N MET A 242 -0.92 -2.99 22.38
CA MET A 242 -2.20 -3.43 21.84
C MET A 242 -3.29 -2.92 22.79
N PHE A 243 -3.95 -1.80 22.46
CA PHE A 243 -5.20 -1.42 23.12
C PHE A 243 -6.36 -2.06 22.36
N GLY A 244 -6.58 -3.35 22.58
CA GLY A 244 -7.77 -4.05 22.09
C GLY A 244 -8.79 -4.22 23.22
N SER A 245 -9.95 -3.60 23.08
CA SER A 245 -11.18 -3.90 23.85
C SER A 245 -11.79 -5.24 23.44
#